data_AF-A0A1V4VZ77-F1
#
_entry.id   AF-A0A1V4VZ77-F1
#
_cell.length_a   1.000
_cell.length_b   1.000
_cell.length_c   1.000
_cell.angle_alpha   90.00
_cell.angle_beta   90.00
_cell.angle_gamma   90.00
#
_symmetry.space_group_name_H-M   'P 1'
#
loop_
_entity.id
_entity.type
_entity.pdbx_description
1 polymer ?
#
loop_
_entity_poly.entity_id
_entity_poly.type
_entity_poly.pdbx_seq_one_letter_code
_entity_poly.pdbx_strand_id
1 'polypeptide(L)'
;MNKKSLVFLDSTMKDGLTSVPNSVLTSRTLSLEAKALFSIFLMLTWRKYQITESFLAEITGCDIQKIRECVSELQNHRLIREAV
;
A
#
# COMPACT_ATOMS: atom_id res chain seq x y z
N MET A 1 -19.49 -18.29 17.20
CA MET A 1 -18.48 -17.21 17.24
C MET A 1 -19.10 -15.93 16.71
N ASN A 2 -19.18 -14.89 17.54
CA ASN A 2 -19.68 -13.57 17.12
C ASN A 2 -18.64 -12.90 16.21
N LYS A 3 -18.83 -12.95 14.89
CA LYS A 3 -17.95 -12.26 13.93
C LYS A 3 -18.28 -10.77 13.97
N LYS A 4 -17.59 -10.02 14.84
CA LYS A 4 -17.63 -8.56 14.80
C LYS A 4 -17.05 -8.12 13.46
N SER A 5 -17.84 -7.42 12.65
CA SER A 5 -17.43 -6.91 11.35
C SER A 5 -17.04 -5.44 11.50
N LEU A 6 -15.99 -5.03 10.81
CA LEU A 6 -15.64 -3.61 10.69
C LEU A 6 -16.52 -2.99 9.61
N VAL A 7 -17.10 -1.83 9.90
CA VAL A 7 -17.88 -1.04 8.93
C VAL A 7 -17.26 0.34 8.81
N PHE A 8 -17.31 0.92 7.61
CA PHE A 8 -16.98 2.32 7.44
C PHE A 8 -18.06 3.16 8.14
N LEU A 9 -17.62 4.05 9.04
CA LEU A 9 -18.51 4.98 9.73
C LEU A 9 -18.95 6.13 8.82
N ASP A 10 -18.08 6.52 7.89
CA ASP A 10 -18.35 7.52 6.87
C ASP A 10 -18.69 6.81 5.55
N SER A 11 -19.92 7.02 5.07
CA SER A 11 -20.38 6.42 3.82
C SER A 11 -19.72 7.01 2.57
N THR A 12 -19.17 8.22 2.65
CA THR A 12 -18.47 8.89 1.53
C THR A 12 -17.09 8.27 1.28
N MET A 13 -16.51 7.62 2.28
CA MET A 13 -15.25 6.86 2.15
C MET A 13 -15.39 5.63 1.25
N LYS A 14 -16.61 5.27 0.82
CA LYS A 14 -16.86 4.21 -0.16
C LYS A 14 -16.47 4.62 -1.59
N ASP A 15 -16.31 5.91 -1.87
CA ASP A 15 -16.08 6.40 -3.23
C ASP A 15 -14.59 6.48 -3.61
N GLY A 16 -13.69 6.30 -2.64
CA GLY A 16 -12.23 6.26 -2.83
C GLY A 16 -11.69 4.84 -3.00
N LEU A 17 -12.14 4.11 -4.03
CA LEU A 17 -11.73 2.71 -4.23
C LEU A 17 -10.43 2.61 -5.05
N THR A 18 -9.37 2.09 -4.43
CA THR A 18 -8.21 1.58 -5.15
C THR A 18 -8.35 0.07 -5.30
N SER A 19 -8.47 -0.42 -6.53
CA SER A 19 -8.56 -1.85 -6.81
C SER A 19 -7.19 -2.51 -6.63
N VAL A 20 -6.95 -3.11 -5.46
CA VAL A 20 -5.71 -3.84 -5.18
C VAL A 20 -5.83 -5.28 -5.71
N PRO A 21 -4.87 -5.80 -6.49
CA PRO A 21 -4.92 -7.17 -6.99
C PRO A 21 -5.02 -8.18 -5.84
N ASN A 22 -5.93 -9.15 -5.98
CA ASN A 22 -6.10 -10.22 -4.99
C ASN A 22 -4.80 -10.97 -4.71
N SER A 23 -3.94 -11.14 -5.71
CA SER A 23 -2.61 -11.77 -5.56
C SER A 23 -1.73 -11.05 -4.52
N VAL A 24 -1.85 -9.72 -4.40
CA VAL A 24 -1.15 -8.94 -3.37
C VAL A 24 -1.86 -9.08 -2.02
N LEU A 25 -3.18 -8.86 -1.99
CA LEU A 25 -3.97 -8.90 -0.74
C LEU A 25 -3.89 -10.26 -0.03
N THR A 26 -4.01 -11.35 -0.78
CA THR A 26 -4.07 -12.71 -0.23
C THR A 26 -2.69 -13.38 -0.13
N SER A 27 -1.61 -12.72 -0.56
CA SER A 27 -0.26 -13.27 -0.42
C SER A 27 0.06 -13.55 1.05
N ARG A 28 0.54 -14.76 1.35
CA ARG A 28 0.96 -15.13 2.72
C ARG A 28 2.41 -14.75 3.02
N THR A 29 3.19 -14.42 1.99
CA THR A 29 4.61 -14.08 2.10
C THR A 29 4.84 -12.58 2.16
N LEU A 30 3.81 -11.77 1.89
CA LEU A 30 3.85 -10.33 2.09
C LEU A 30 3.35 -9.95 3.48
N SER A 31 4.09 -9.07 4.14
CA SER A 31 3.68 -8.37 5.35
C SER A 31 2.42 -7.54 5.09
N LEU A 32 1.66 -7.28 6.15
CA LEU A 32 0.47 -6.44 6.05
C LEU A 32 0.85 -5.01 5.63
N GLU A 33 1.96 -4.51 6.16
CA GLU A 33 2.50 -3.20 5.85
C GLU A 33 2.94 -3.09 4.39
N ALA A 34 3.61 -4.11 3.83
CA ALA A 34 3.96 -4.11 2.40
C ALA A 34 2.70 -4.09 1.51
N LYS A 35 1.63 -4.82 1.89
CA LYS A 35 0.35 -4.76 1.16
C LYS A 35 -0.31 -3.39 1.25
N ALA A 36 -0.29 -2.78 2.43
CA ALA A 36 -0.81 -1.43 2.63
C ALA A 36 -0.01 -0.41 1.80
N LEU A 37 1.32 -0.48 1.84
CA LEU A 37 2.19 0.40 1.06
C LEU A 37 1.98 0.22 -0.44
N PHE A 38 1.83 -1.02 -0.93
CA PHE A 38 1.49 -1.28 -2.33
C PHE A 38 0.16 -0.61 -2.73
N SER A 39 -0.84 -0.69 -1.86
CA SER A 39 -2.17 -0.10 -2.11
C SER A 39 -2.08 1.43 -2.21
N ILE A 40 -1.29 2.05 -1.33
CA ILE A 40 -1.01 3.50 -1.34
C ILE A 40 -0.23 3.89 -2.59
N PHE A 41 0.83 3.15 -2.92
CA PHE A 41 1.61 3.35 -4.14
C PHE A 41 0.70 3.30 -5.38
N LEU A 42 -0.15 2.26 -5.50
CA LEU A 42 -1.09 2.12 -6.61
C LEU A 42 -2.04 3.31 -6.71
N MET A 43 -2.60 3.77 -5.60
CA MET A 43 -3.49 4.96 -5.56
C MET A 43 -2.79 6.22 -6.09
N LEU A 44 -1.49 6.39 -5.81
CA LEU A 44 -0.72 7.58 -6.18
C LEU A 44 -0.22 7.54 -7.61
N THR A 45 0.09 6.36 -8.14
CA THR A 45 0.60 6.22 -9.53
C THR A 45 -0.39 6.80 -10.56
N TRP A 46 -1.69 6.71 -10.29
CA TRP A 46 -2.74 7.26 -11.16
C TRP A 46 -2.71 8.78 -11.24
N ARG A 47 -2.11 9.45 -10.25
CA ARG A 47 -2.03 10.91 -10.15
C ARG A 47 -0.72 11.49 -10.71
N LYS A 48 0.11 10.67 -11.37
CA LYS A 48 1.37 11.07 -12.04
C LYS A 48 2.41 11.74 -11.12
N TYR A 49 2.43 11.41 -9.83
CA TYR A 49 3.51 11.85 -8.94
C TYR A 49 4.80 11.07 -9.21
N GLN A 50 5.96 11.73 -9.08
CA GLN A 50 7.20 11.00 -8.83
C GLN A 50 7.13 10.46 -7.41
N ILE A 51 7.02 9.14 -7.30
CA ILE A 51 6.86 8.47 -6.01
C ILE A 51 8.23 8.00 -5.54
N THR A 52 8.81 8.73 -4.59
CA THR A 52 10.06 8.36 -3.91
C THR A 52 9.78 7.77 -2.54
N GLU A 53 10.75 7.08 -1.94
CA GLU A 53 10.63 6.59 -0.55
C GLU A 53 10.35 7.73 0.43
N SER A 54 11.03 8.88 0.26
CA SER A 54 10.82 10.06 1.09
C SER A 54 9.39 10.61 0.96
N PHE A 55 8.85 10.65 -0.25
CA PHE A 55 7.47 11.04 -0.50
C PHE A 55 6.48 10.07 0.15
N LEU A 56 6.73 8.76 0.03
CA LEU A 56 5.90 7.75 0.69
C LEU A 56 5.94 7.90 2.22
N ALA A 57 7.12 8.15 2.81
CA ALA A 57 7.25 8.39 4.25
C ALA A 57 6.46 9.64 4.69
N GLU A 58 6.54 10.72 3.93
CA GLU A 58 5.82 11.97 4.19
C GLU A 58 4.31 11.77 4.20
N ILE A 59 3.74 11.16 3.16
CA ILE A 59 2.28 11.01 3.05
C ILE A 59 1.69 9.99 4.04
N THR A 60 2.46 8.96 4.43
CA THR A 60 1.98 7.95 5.37
C THR A 60 2.33 8.30 6.82
N GLY A 61 3.16 9.32 7.04
CA GLY A 61 3.70 9.66 8.37
C GLY A 61 4.54 8.54 8.98
N CYS A 62 5.05 7.61 8.17
CA CYS A 62 5.85 6.50 8.64
C CYS A 62 7.34 6.86 8.67
N ASP A 63 8.10 6.16 9.50
CA ASP A 63 9.55 6.23 9.47
C ASP A 63 10.11 5.77 8.12
N ILE A 64 11.11 6.48 7.62
CA ILE A 64 11.72 6.22 6.30
C ILE A 64 12.34 4.82 6.21
N GLN A 65 12.85 4.29 7.31
CA GLN A 65 13.42 2.94 7.35
C GLN A 65 12.32 1.89 7.17
N LYS A 66 11.15 2.09 7.78
CA LYS A 66 10.00 1.20 7.60
C LYS A 66 9.50 1.21 6.16
N ILE A 67 9.51 2.37 5.49
CA ILE A 67 9.19 2.47 4.06
C ILE A 67 10.18 1.67 3.23
N ARG A 68 11.49 1.83 3.47
CA ARG A 68 12.55 1.08 2.77
C ARG A 68 12.40 -0.43 2.91
N GLU A 69 12.11 -0.92 4.12
CA GLU A 69 11.86 -2.34 4.36
C GLU A 69 10.70 -2.85 3.51
N CYS A 70 9.58 -2.13 3.50
CA CYS A 70 8.41 -2.49 2.71
C CYS A 70 8.68 -2.40 1.19
N VAL A 71 9.41 -1.37 0.72
CA VAL A 71 9.81 -1.23 -0.68
C VAL A 71 10.71 -2.40 -1.11
N SER A 72 11.71 -2.74 -0.30
CA SER A 72 12.59 -3.88 -0.56
C SER A 72 11.79 -5.18 -0.63
N GLU A 73 10.85 -5.38 0.30
CA GLU A 73 9.97 -6.55 0.28
C GLU A 73 9.15 -6.65 -1.01
N LEU A 74 8.56 -5.54 -1.47
CA LEU A 74 7.80 -5.48 -2.72
C LEU A 74 8.68 -5.71 -3.96
N GLN A 75 9.92 -5.19 -3.96
CA GLN A 75 10.91 -5.44 -5.01
C GLN A 75 11.33 -6.91 -5.06
N ASN A 76 11.56 -7.55 -3.90
CA ASN A 76 11.89 -8.97 -3.81
C ASN A 76 10.78 -9.86 -4.37
N HIS A 77 9.52 -9.43 -4.22
CA HIS A 77 8.35 -10.06 -4.84
C HIS A 77 8.10 -9.63 -6.29
N ARG A 78 8.97 -8.81 -6.88
CA ARG A 78 8.90 -8.29 -8.26
C ARG A 78 7.61 -7.53 -8.57
N LEU A 79 7.02 -6.89 -7.56
CA LEU A 79 5.80 -6.10 -7.71
C LEU A 79 6.10 -4.67 -8.14
N ILE A 80 7.25 -4.14 -7.74
CA ILE A 80 7.73 -2.80 -8.11
C ILE A 80 9.23 -2.86 -8.42
N ARG A 81 9.73 -1.82 -9.07
CA ARG A 81 11.15 -1.57 -9.30
C ARG A 81 11.38 -0.06 -9.37
N GLU A 82 12.62 0.37 -9.19
CA GLU A 82 13.01 1.75 -9.44
C GLU A 82 12.82 2.09 -10.93
N ALA A 83 12.32 3.30 -11.20
CA ALA A 83 12.27 3.83 -12.56
C ALA A 83 13.68 4.28 -12.97
N VAL A 84 14.08 3.95 -14.21
CA VAL A 84 15.34 4.42 -14.82
C VAL A 84 15.13 5.81 -15.40
#